data_AF-A0A2R7QQS8-F1
#
_entry.id   AF-A0A2R7QQS8-F1
#
_cell.length_a   1.000
_cell.length_b   1.000
_cell.length_c   1.000
_cell.angle_alpha   90.00
_cell.angle_beta   90.00
_cell.angle_gamma   90.00
#
_symmetry.space_group_name_H-M   'P 1'
#
loop_
_entity.id
_entity.type
_entity.pdbx_description
1 polymer ?
#
loop_
_entity_poly.entity_id
_entity_poly.type
_entity_poly.pdbx_seq_one_letter_code
_entity_poly.pdbx_strand_id
1 'polypeptide(L)'
;MGLSRVEVLLDGKAVAEAEYGRLYDITSFWTNSNDPQHPNVGFSARIDTRGLAPGRHWLGLRLHGRDGSVEAWQEQVLQVPAR
;
A
#
# COMPACT_ATOMS: atom_id res chain seq x y z
N MET A 1 -14.22 2.03 9.54
CA MET A 1 -14.27 0.84 8.66
C MET A 1 -12.86 0.56 8.19
N GLY A 2 -12.40 -0.69 8.30
CA GLY A 2 -11.04 -1.07 7.91
C GLY A 2 -10.88 -1.43 6.44
N LEU A 3 -9.65 -1.78 6.07
CA LEU A 3 -9.34 -2.25 4.71
C LEU A 3 -9.66 -3.74 4.55
N SER A 4 -10.02 -4.13 3.32
CA SER A 4 -10.16 -5.51 2.88
C SER A 4 -8.96 -5.96 2.05
N ARG A 5 -8.33 -5.04 1.31
CA ARG A 5 -7.23 -5.32 0.38
C ARG A 5 -6.39 -4.09 0.14
N VAL A 6 -5.09 -4.30 -0.07
CA VAL A 6 -4.12 -3.25 -0.44
C VAL A 6 -3.37 -3.71 -1.68
N GLU A 7 -3.51 -2.98 -2.78
CA GLU A 7 -2.72 -3.21 -3.99
C GLU A 7 -1.54 -2.23 -4.05
N VAL A 8 -0.39 -2.75 -4.46
CA VAL A 8 0.80 -1.95 -4.77
C VAL A 8 0.81 -1.68 -6.26
N LEU A 9 0.91 -0.39 -6.59
CA LEU A 9 0.95 0.09 -7.96
C LEU A 9 2.38 0.50 -8.33
N LEU A 10 2.76 0.27 -9.57
CA LEU A 10 3.93 0.87 -10.19
C LEU A 10 3.51 1.57 -11.48
N ASP A 11 3.77 2.88 -11.55
CA ASP A 11 3.33 3.76 -12.64
C ASP A 11 1.82 3.59 -12.95
N GLY A 12 1.01 3.55 -11.88
CA GLY A 12 -0.44 3.37 -11.93
C GLY A 12 -0.94 1.95 -12.21
N LYS A 13 -0.05 0.96 -12.44
CA LYS A 13 -0.43 -0.43 -12.71
C LYS A 13 -0.25 -1.31 -11.48
N ALA A 14 -1.23 -2.14 -11.15
CA ALA A 14 -1.11 -3.08 -10.04
C ALA A 14 -0.03 -4.13 -10.35
N VAL A 15 0.96 -4.24 -9.46
CA VAL A 15 2.11 -5.15 -9.59
C VAL A 15 2.19 -6.17 -8.46
N ALA A 16 1.53 -5.91 -7.33
CA ALA A 16 1.42 -6.84 -6.22
C ALA A 16 0.17 -6.55 -5.39
N GLU A 17 -0.31 -7.57 -4.70
CA GLU A 17 -1.20 -7.41 -3.55
C GLU A 17 -0.35 -7.52 -2.28
N ALA A 18 -0.53 -6.59 -1.34
CA ALA A 18 0.23 -6.59 -0.10
C ALA A 18 -0.33 -7.60 0.89
N GLU A 19 0.57 -8.21 1.66
CA GLU A 19 0.20 -9.00 2.84
C GLU A 19 -0.24 -8.05 3.95
N TYR A 20 -1.55 -7.82 4.05
CA TYR A 20 -2.19 -6.98 5.05
C TYR A 20 -2.54 -7.77 6.32
N GLY A 21 -2.68 -7.08 7.44
CA GLY A 21 -3.03 -7.70 8.73
C GLY A 21 -1.85 -7.89 9.68
N ARG A 22 -0.73 -7.19 9.45
CA ARG A 22 0.48 -7.27 10.27
C ARG A 22 0.41 -6.29 11.44
N LEU A 23 1.12 -6.56 12.53
CA LEU A 23 1.17 -5.64 13.67
C LEU A 23 1.77 -4.30 13.26
N TYR A 24 1.01 -3.23 13.39
CA TYR A 24 1.46 -1.84 13.28
C TYR A 24 0.48 -0.96 14.05
N ASP A 25 0.71 -0.82 15.36
CA ASP A 25 -0.24 -0.18 16.25
C ASP A 25 -0.24 1.34 16.10
N ILE A 26 -1.31 1.86 15.52
CA ILE A 26 -1.55 3.30 15.36
C ILE A 26 -2.70 3.81 16.24
N THR A 27 -3.24 2.97 17.14
CA THR A 27 -4.44 3.29 17.94
C THR A 27 -4.25 4.53 18.82
N SER A 28 -3.03 4.76 19.30
CA SER A 28 -2.68 5.94 20.10
C SER A 28 -2.65 7.24 19.29
N PHE A 29 -2.35 7.16 17.99
CA PHE A 29 -2.33 8.32 17.09
C PHE A 29 -3.71 8.57 16.47
N TRP A 30 -4.47 7.51 16.18
CA TRP A 30 -5.79 7.57 15.54
C TRP A 30 -6.90 7.18 16.53
N THR A 31 -7.06 8.00 17.57
CA THR A 31 -7.96 7.71 18.70
C THR A 31 -9.44 7.62 18.34
N ASN A 32 -9.85 8.22 17.21
CA ASN A 32 -11.24 8.19 16.73
C ASN A 32 -11.51 7.05 15.73
N SER A 33 -10.52 6.22 15.40
CA SER A 33 -10.69 5.13 14.44
C SER A 33 -11.36 3.92 15.09
N ASN A 34 -12.39 3.38 14.42
CA ASN A 34 -13.11 2.17 14.79
C ASN A 34 -12.75 0.97 13.92
N ASP A 35 -11.55 0.96 13.32
CA ASP A 35 -11.09 -0.15 12.50
C ASP A 35 -11.01 -1.45 13.34
N PRO A 36 -11.83 -2.48 13.04
CA PRO A 36 -11.79 -3.74 13.77
C PRO A 36 -10.47 -4.50 13.59
N GLN A 37 -9.64 -4.11 12.61
CA GLN A 37 -8.35 -4.72 12.35
C GLN A 37 -7.25 -4.24 13.32
N HIS A 38 -7.48 -3.16 14.08
CA HIS A 38 -6.52 -2.69 15.07
C HIS A 38 -6.12 -3.78 16.08
N PRO A 39 -4.83 -3.84 16.47
CA PRO A 39 -3.69 -3.01 16.04
C PRO A 39 -2.98 -3.53 14.77
N ASN A 40 -3.57 -4.52 14.09
CA ASN A 40 -2.94 -5.27 13.01
C ASN A 40 -3.17 -4.62 11.63
N VAL A 41 -2.92 -3.33 11.50
CA VAL A 41 -3.14 -2.56 10.26
C VAL A 41 -1.89 -2.41 9.38
N GLY A 42 -0.79 -3.07 9.74
CA GLY A 42 0.41 -3.11 8.92
C GLY A 42 0.21 -3.95 7.67
N PHE A 43 0.98 -3.61 6.63
CA PHE A 43 1.09 -4.42 5.41
C PHE A 43 2.54 -4.44 4.90
N SER A 44 2.86 -5.42 4.07
CA SER A 44 4.11 -5.46 3.34
C SER A 44 3.94 -6.11 1.98
N ALA A 45 4.74 -5.71 0.99
CA ALA A 45 4.79 -6.36 -0.31
C ALA A 45 6.24 -6.44 -0.80
N ARG A 46 6.49 -7.40 -1.69
CA ARG A 46 7.72 -7.45 -2.50
C ARG A 46 7.33 -7.28 -3.95
N ILE A 47 8.05 -6.40 -4.66
CA ILE A 47 7.87 -6.17 -6.09
C ILE A 47 9.17 -6.48 -6.83
N ASP A 48 9.07 -7.04 -8.02
CA ASP A 48 10.23 -7.28 -8.89
C ASP A 48 10.52 -6.04 -9.73
N THR A 49 11.63 -5.36 -9.44
CA THR A 49 12.07 -4.17 -10.17
C THR A 49 13.07 -4.50 -11.28
N ARG A 50 13.35 -5.77 -11.56
CA ARG A 50 14.39 -6.17 -12.53
C ARG A 50 14.12 -5.76 -13.96
N GLY A 51 12.85 -5.65 -14.34
CA GLY A 51 12.42 -5.22 -15.68
C GLY A 51 12.22 -3.71 -15.84
N LEU A 52 12.49 -2.90 -14.81
CA LEU A 52 12.26 -1.46 -14.89
C LEU A 52 13.40 -0.76 -15.64
N ALA A 53 13.02 0.19 -16.49
CA ALA A 53 13.99 1.08 -17.12
C ALA A 53 14.67 1.94 -16.04
N PRO A 54 15.95 2.32 -16.23
CA PRO A 54 16.57 3.35 -15.39
C PRO A 54 15.77 4.65 -15.45
N GLY A 55 15.56 5.30 -14.31
CA GLY A 55 14.81 6.55 -14.25
C GLY A 55 13.81 6.63 -13.09
N ARG A 56 12.92 7.61 -13.18
CA ARG A 56 11.89 7.89 -12.18
C ARG A 56 10.65 7.04 -12.46
N HIS A 57 10.20 6.31 -11.45
CA HIS A 57 8.94 5.59 -11.41
C HIS A 57 8.10 6.07 -10.22
N TRP A 58 6.80 5.76 -10.23
CA TRP A 58 5.88 6.08 -9.15
C TRP A 58 5.36 4.82 -8.48
N LEU A 59 5.64 4.69 -7.19
CA LEU A 59 5.13 3.65 -6.32
C LEU A 59 3.84 4.16 -5.66
N GLY A 60 2.71 3.56 -6.03
CA GLY A 60 1.40 3.94 -5.51
C GLY A 60 0.75 2.83 -4.70
N LEU A 61 -0.36 3.16 -4.04
CA LEU A 61 -1.26 2.19 -3.42
C LEU A 61 -2.67 2.39 -3.92
N ARG A 62 -3.41 1.29 -4.08
CA ARG A 62 -4.88 1.30 -4.22
C ARG A 62 -5.48 0.52 -3.07
N LEU A 63 -6.27 1.21 -2.26
CA LEU A 63 -6.90 0.67 -1.06
C LEU A 63 -8.34 0.26 -1.38
N HIS A 64 -8.75 -0.89 -0.86
CA HIS A 64 -10.13 -1.34 -0.90
C HIS A 64 -10.67 -1.39 0.52
N GLY A 65 -11.70 -0.60 0.80
CA GLY A 65 -12.41 -0.61 2.07
C GLY A 65 -13.29 -1.84 2.22
N ARG A 66 -13.60 -2.22 3.46
CA ARG A 66 -14.64 -3.24 3.74
C ARG A 66 -16.05 -2.76 3.43
N ASP A 67 -16.24 -1.46 3.28
CA ASP A 67 -17.47 -0.81 2.85
C ASP A 67 -17.63 -0.74 1.32
N GLY A 68 -16.68 -1.29 0.56
CA GLY A 68 -16.68 -1.29 -0.90
C GLY A 68 -16.06 -0.05 -1.54
N SER A 69 -15.55 0.91 -0.75
CA SER A 69 -14.78 2.03 -1.27
C SER A 69 -13.47 1.57 -1.93
N VAL A 70 -13.06 2.29 -2.97
CA VAL A 70 -11.77 2.08 -3.65
C VAL A 70 -11.10 3.42 -3.83
N GLU A 71 -9.89 3.56 -3.28
CA GLU A 71 -9.18 4.84 -3.21
C GLU A 71 -7.73 4.67 -3.67
N ALA A 72 -7.23 5.63 -4.46
CA ALA A 72 -5.82 5.75 -4.73
C ALA A 72 -5.17 6.57 -3.61
N TRP A 73 -4.08 6.07 -3.04
CA TRP A 73 -3.33 6.81 -2.02
C TRP A 73 -2.13 7.55 -2.65
N GLN A 74 -1.48 8.37 -1.85
CA GLN A 74 -0.34 9.19 -2.26
C GLN A 74 0.80 8.32 -2.80
N GLU A 75 1.35 8.73 -3.93
CA GLU A 75 2.45 8.03 -4.56
C GLU A 75 3.80 8.49 -4.00
N GLN A 76 4.78 7.59 -4.02
CA GLN A 76 6.17 7.87 -3.70
C GLN A 76 7.03 7.70 -4.95
N VAL A 77 8.03 8.56 -5.09
CA VAL A 77 9.03 8.41 -6.16
C VAL A 77 9.92 7.20 -5.86
N LEU A 78 10.02 6.31 -6.84
CA LEU A 78 11.03 5.24 -6.88
C LEU A 78 12.06 5.58 -7.97
N GLN A 79 13.30 5.84 -7.56
CA GLN A 79 14.39 6.06 -8.51
C GLN A 79 15.10 4.75 -8.82
N VAL A 80 15.03 4.30 -10.07
CA VAL A 80 15.74 3.11 -10.56
C VAL A 80 17.09 3.56 -11.14
N PRO A 81 18.23 3.03 -10.65
CA PRO A 81 19.54 3.38 -11.17
C PRO A 81 19.79 2.76 -12.55
N ALA A 82 20.72 3.35 -13.30
CA ALA A 82 21.31 2.66 -14.45
C ALA A 82 22.06 1.40 -13.96
N ARG A 83 22.06 0.34 -14.78
CA ARG A 83 22.71 -0.93 -14.50
C ARG A 83 23.98 -1.08 -15.32
#